data_AF-A0A1S8WYL3-F1
#
_entry.id   AF-A0A1S8WYL3-F1
#
_cell.length_a   1.000
_cell.length_b   1.000
_cell.length_c   1.000
_cell.angle_alpha   90.00
_cell.angle_beta   90.00
_cell.angle_gamma   90.00
#
_symmetry.space_group_name_H-M   'P 1'
#
loop_
_entity.id
_entity.type
_entity.pdbx_description
1 polymer ?
#
loop_
_entity_poly.entity_id
_entity_poly.type
_entity_poly.pdbx_seq_one_letter_code
_entity_poly.pdbx_strand_id
1 'polypeptide(L)'
;FELANARDSNRLEFFISSLAADGSPYKIFGCGNMKSLRDIPEERGTDIYSLLQQHRKNMYSAHRMTLALHSKDSLDHLEALARELFAAVPNSGVPPLDFSGFVNSFETPSFNKFYR
;
A
#
# COMPACT_ATOMS: atom_id res chain seq x y z
N PHE A 1 12.81 -8.17 1.56
CA PHE A 1 12.35 -9.05 2.65
C PHE A 1 13.47 -9.44 3.59
N GLU A 2 14.57 -10.03 3.14
CA GLU A 2 15.65 -10.53 4.03
C GLU A 2 16.22 -9.46 4.98
N LEU A 3 16.52 -8.27 4.46
CA LEU A 3 16.97 -7.13 5.27
C LEU A 3 15.92 -6.64 6.28
N ALA A 4 14.63 -6.73 5.93
CA ALA A 4 13.54 -6.34 6.82
C ALA A 4 13.32 -7.42 7.90
N ASN A 5 13.41 -8.70 7.54
CA ASN A 5 13.24 -9.83 8.44
C ASN A 5 14.32 -9.90 9.54
N ALA A 6 15.51 -9.34 9.29
CA ALA A 6 16.58 -9.28 10.28
C ALA A 6 16.32 -8.30 11.44
N ARG A 7 15.33 -7.40 11.32
CA ARG A 7 15.00 -6.41 12.36
C ARG A 7 13.83 -6.88 13.22
N ASP A 8 14.02 -6.94 14.53
CA ASP A 8 12.96 -7.38 15.45
C ASP A 8 11.73 -6.49 15.42
N SER A 9 11.87 -5.18 15.16
CA SER A 9 10.72 -4.28 14.97
C SER A 9 9.80 -4.75 13.85
N ASN A 10 10.36 -5.18 12.73
CA ASN A 10 9.60 -5.63 11.57
C ASN A 10 9.02 -7.03 11.82
N ARG A 11 9.76 -7.90 12.52
CA ARG A 11 9.25 -9.22 12.92
C ARG A 11 8.04 -9.07 13.85
N LEU A 12 8.10 -8.14 14.80
CA LEU A 12 6.99 -7.82 15.69
C LEU A 12 5.80 -7.27 14.89
N GLU A 13 6.02 -6.36 13.95
CA GLU A 13 4.96 -5.83 13.09
C GLU A 13 4.28 -6.92 12.25
N PHE A 14 5.04 -7.81 11.60
CA PHE A 14 4.48 -8.94 10.85
C PHE A 14 3.74 -9.92 11.76
N PHE A 15 4.26 -10.17 12.95
CA PHE A 15 3.60 -11.02 13.93
C PHE A 15 2.26 -10.41 14.37
N ILE A 16 2.23 -9.15 14.78
CA ILE A 16 0.99 -8.44 15.16
C ILE A 16 -0.01 -8.45 14.00
N SER A 17 0.45 -8.14 12.79
CA SER A 17 -0.37 -8.17 11.57
C SER A 17 -1.01 -9.55 11.33
N SER A 18 -0.29 -10.63 11.63
CA SER A 18 -0.80 -12.01 11.48
C SER A 18 -1.93 -12.37 12.46
N LEU A 19 -2.06 -11.63 13.56
CA LEU A 19 -3.11 -11.81 14.58
C LEU A 19 -4.44 -11.11 14.21
N ALA A 20 -4.45 -10.31 13.14
CA ALA A 20 -5.64 -9.66 12.66
C ALA A 20 -6.69 -10.69 12.17
N ALA A 21 -7.96 -10.30 12.25
CA ALA A 21 -9.11 -11.06 11.78
C ALA A 21 -8.97 -11.40 10.29
N ASP A 22 -9.56 -12.54 9.89
CA ASP A 22 -9.54 -12.95 8.49
C ASP A 22 -10.28 -11.93 7.61
N GLY A 23 -9.73 -11.66 6.43
CA GLY A 23 -10.25 -10.63 5.53
C GLY A 23 -9.83 -9.20 5.89
N SER A 24 -9.23 -8.96 7.06
CA SER A 24 -8.71 -7.64 7.43
C SER A 24 -7.53 -7.22 6.53
N PRO A 25 -7.47 -5.96 6.06
CA PRO A 25 -6.32 -5.46 5.33
C PRO A 25 -5.02 -5.47 6.17
N TYR A 26 -5.13 -5.46 7.50
CA TYR A 26 -3.97 -5.57 8.40
C TYR A 26 -3.26 -6.92 8.33
N LYS A 27 -3.92 -7.96 7.80
CA LYS A 27 -3.32 -9.30 7.66
C LYS A 27 -2.46 -9.44 6.39
N ILE A 28 -2.46 -8.43 5.52
CA ILE A 28 -1.76 -8.48 4.23
C ILE A 28 -0.25 -8.43 4.44
N PHE A 29 0.47 -9.37 3.83
CA PHE A 29 1.93 -9.29 3.72
C PHE A 29 2.33 -8.24 2.65
N GLY A 30 2.34 -6.98 3.06
CA GLY A 30 2.50 -5.84 2.15
C GLY A 30 3.89 -5.67 1.52
N CYS A 31 4.94 -6.22 2.14
CA CYS A 31 6.30 -6.05 1.62
C CYS A 31 6.61 -6.88 0.37
N GLY A 32 5.99 -8.05 0.24
CA GLY A 32 6.29 -9.01 -0.84
C GLY A 32 7.67 -9.67 -0.76
N ASN A 33 7.86 -10.73 -1.53
CA ASN A 33 9.12 -11.44 -1.77
C ASN A 33 9.06 -12.23 -3.11
N MET A 34 10.14 -12.93 -3.48
CA MET A 34 10.18 -13.75 -4.70
C MET A 34 9.04 -14.78 -4.75
N LYS A 35 8.72 -15.41 -3.61
CA LYS A 35 7.64 -16.37 -3.53
C LYS A 35 6.27 -15.75 -3.84
N SER A 36 5.95 -14.59 -3.27
CA SER A 36 4.65 -13.94 -3.46
C SER A 36 4.52 -13.18 -4.78
N LEU A 37 5.64 -12.68 -5.33
CA LEU A 37 5.67 -11.80 -6.52
C LEU A 37 6.19 -12.49 -7.79
N ARG A 38 6.66 -13.73 -7.73
CA ARG A 38 7.12 -14.49 -8.90
C ARG A 38 6.67 -15.93 -8.85
N ASP A 39 7.13 -16.70 -7.87
CA ASP A 39 7.00 -18.17 -7.88
C ASP A 39 5.52 -18.60 -7.80
N ILE A 40 4.75 -18.10 -6.82
CA ILE A 40 3.31 -18.41 -6.69
C ILE A 40 2.50 -17.88 -7.88
N PRO A 41 2.69 -16.63 -8.35
CA PRO A 41 2.04 -16.17 -9.58
C PRO A 41 2.33 -17.04 -10.80
N GLU A 42 3.58 -17.45 -11.02
CA GLU A 42 4.00 -18.27 -12.15
C GLU A 42 3.36 -19.66 -12.11
N GLU A 43 3.39 -20.32 -10.94
CA GLU A 43 2.71 -21.59 -10.70
C GLU A 43 1.20 -21.52 -10.99
N ARG A 44 0.59 -20.36 -10.75
CA ARG A 44 -0.85 -20.12 -10.97
C ARG A 44 -1.18 -19.56 -12.36
N GLY A 45 -0.19 -19.37 -13.23
CA GLY A 45 -0.40 -18.73 -14.54
C GLY A 45 -0.93 -17.29 -14.45
N THR A 46 -0.56 -16.56 -13.40
CA THR A 46 -1.03 -15.21 -13.14
C THR A 46 -0.25 -14.20 -13.97
N ASP A 47 -0.95 -13.42 -14.80
CA ASP A 47 -0.36 -12.30 -15.54
C ASP A 47 -0.13 -11.10 -14.61
N ILE A 48 1.04 -11.07 -13.98
CA ILE A 48 1.45 -9.98 -13.09
C ILE A 48 1.49 -8.64 -13.82
N TYR A 49 1.92 -8.63 -15.08
CA TYR A 49 2.09 -7.38 -15.83
C TYR A 49 0.75 -6.67 -16.03
N SER A 50 -0.27 -7.43 -16.46
CA SER A 50 -1.62 -6.90 -16.60
C SER A 50 -2.21 -6.44 -15.25
N LEU A 51 -1.96 -7.19 -14.17
CA LEU A 51 -2.41 -6.81 -12.82
C LEU A 51 -1.75 -5.51 -12.35
N LEU A 52 -0.45 -5.31 -12.59
CA LEU A 52 0.24 -4.07 -12.24
C LEU A 52 -0.30 -2.89 -13.04
N GLN A 53 -0.57 -3.08 -14.33
CA GLN A 53 -1.13 -2.03 -15.18
C GLN A 53 -2.55 -1.65 -14.75
N GLN A 54 -3.38 -2.63 -14.39
CA GLN A 54 -4.72 -2.40 -13.83
C GLN A 54 -4.63 -1.69 -12.47
N HIS A 55 -3.74 -2.14 -11.59
CA HIS A 55 -3.53 -1.53 -10.28
C HIS A 55 -3.09 -0.07 -10.41
N ARG A 56 -2.14 0.23 -11.29
CA ARG A 56 -1.71 1.60 -11.61
C ARG A 56 -2.89 2.44 -12.09
N LYS A 57 -3.66 1.96 -13.07
CA LYS A 57 -4.81 2.70 -13.60
C LYS A 57 -5.85 3.02 -12.53
N ASN A 58 -6.07 2.12 -11.57
CA ASN A 58 -7.11 2.26 -10.56
C ASN A 58 -6.67 3.08 -9.35
N MET A 59 -5.42 2.91 -8.90
CA MET A 59 -4.93 3.49 -7.64
C MET A 59 -4.11 4.77 -7.84
N TYR A 60 -3.43 4.95 -8.97
CA TYR A 60 -2.60 6.14 -9.24
C TYR A 60 -3.45 7.21 -9.92
N SER A 61 -4.22 7.91 -9.10
CA SER A 61 -5.18 8.95 -9.51
C SER A 61 -4.88 10.27 -8.80
N ALA A 62 -5.02 11.39 -9.50
CA ALA A 62 -4.59 12.72 -9.01
C ALA A 62 -5.19 13.08 -7.63
N HIS A 63 -6.46 12.74 -7.39
CA HIS A 63 -7.13 13.03 -6.10
C HIS A 63 -6.59 12.23 -4.91
N ARG A 64 -5.71 11.24 -5.14
CA ARG A 64 -5.05 10.42 -4.09
C ARG A 64 -3.58 10.77 -3.89
N MET A 65 -3.06 11.71 -4.68
CA MET A 65 -1.65 12.09 -4.66
C MET A 65 -1.46 13.41 -3.93
N THR A 66 -0.39 13.49 -3.15
CA THR A 66 0.08 14.73 -2.52
C THR A 66 1.48 15.00 -3.03
N LEU A 67 1.71 16.20 -3.56
CA LEU A 67 3.02 16.64 -4.03
C LEU A 67 3.57 17.72 -3.10
N ALA A 68 4.86 17.62 -2.76
CA ALA A 68 5.60 18.66 -2.07
C ALA A 68 6.82 19.06 -2.93
N LEU A 69 6.99 20.35 -3.17
CA LEU A 69 8.12 20.91 -3.91
C LEU A 69 8.93 21.83 -2.99
N HIS A 70 10.25 21.72 -3.06
CA HIS A 70 11.18 22.57 -2.33
C HIS A 70 12.31 23.01 -3.26
N SER A 71 12.43 24.33 -3.45
CA SER A 71 13.44 24.97 -4.29
C SER A 71 13.76 26.37 -3.76
N LYS A 72 14.78 26.99 -4.33
CA LYS A 72 15.10 28.42 -4.14
C LYS A 72 14.32 29.35 -5.08
N ASP A 73 13.56 28.79 -6.01
CA ASP A 73 12.69 29.53 -6.93
C ASP A 73 11.51 30.23 -6.21
N SER A 74 10.86 31.14 -6.93
CA SER A 74 9.62 31.78 -6.45
C SER A 74 8.45 30.79 -6.43
N LEU A 75 7.44 31.09 -5.59
CA LEU A 75 6.20 30.31 -5.52
C LEU A 75 5.47 30.26 -6.87
N ASP A 76 5.43 31.38 -7.60
CA ASP A 76 4.79 31.45 -8.92
C ASP A 76 5.44 30.50 -9.92
N HIS A 77 6.77 30.42 -9.92
CA HIS A 77 7.50 29.48 -10.76
C HIS A 77 7.18 28.04 -10.35
N LEU A 78 7.23 27.72 -9.06
CA LEU A 78 6.92 26.37 -8.58
C LEU A 78 5.48 25.95 -8.88
N GLU A 79 4.52 26.87 -8.80
CA GLU A 79 3.15 26.59 -9.20
C GLU A 79 3.05 26.32 -10.71
N ALA A 80 3.63 27.18 -11.54
CA ALA A 80 3.62 27.00 -12.99
C ALA A 80 4.24 25.65 -13.39
N LEU A 81 5.38 25.30 -12.79
CA LEU A 81 6.07 24.03 -13.00
C LEU A 81 5.21 22.84 -12.54
N ALA A 82 4.57 22.94 -11.37
CA ALA A 82 3.68 21.89 -10.88
C ALA A 82 2.49 21.67 -11.82
N ARG A 83 1.89 22.74 -12.32
CA ARG A 83 0.79 22.67 -13.30
C ARG A 83 1.27 22.05 -14.60
N GLU A 84 2.40 22.49 -15.14
CA GLU A 84 2.96 21.97 -16.39
C GLU A 84 3.22 20.46 -16.31
N LEU A 85 3.89 20.00 -15.25
CA LEU A 85 4.33 18.61 -15.15
C LEU A 85 3.22 17.64 -14.71
N PHE A 86 2.30 18.08 -13.84
CA PHE A 86 1.35 17.19 -13.17
C PHE A 86 -0.10 17.38 -13.59
N ALA A 87 -0.45 18.39 -14.40
CA ALA A 87 -1.84 18.57 -14.86
C ALA A 87 -2.38 17.40 -15.68
N ALA A 88 -1.51 16.64 -16.35
CA ALA A 88 -1.91 15.48 -17.15
C ALA A 88 -2.21 14.22 -16.32
N VAL A 89 -1.95 14.23 -15.00
CA VAL A 89 -2.25 13.06 -14.14
C VAL A 89 -3.76 12.86 -14.09
N PRO A 90 -4.27 11.67 -14.46
CA PRO A 90 -5.71 11.44 -14.54
C PRO A 90 -6.36 11.50 -13.17
N ASN A 91 -7.54 12.10 -13.10
CA ASN A 91 -8.40 12.05 -11.93
C ASN A 91 -9.59 11.13 -12.20
N SER A 92 -9.58 9.95 -11.57
CA SER A 92 -10.64 8.95 -11.69
C SER A 92 -11.91 9.26 -10.89
N GLY A 93 -11.88 10.21 -9.93
CA GLY A 93 -13.03 10.55 -9.09
C GLY A 93 -13.54 9.43 -8.17
N VAL A 94 -12.82 8.31 -8.07
CA VAL A 94 -13.25 7.13 -7.30
C VAL A 94 -13.05 7.41 -5.80
N PRO A 95 -14.10 7.25 -4.95
CA PRO A 95 -13.98 7.51 -3.53
C PRO A 95 -12.93 6.60 -2.86
N PRO A 96 -12.34 7.03 -1.72
CA PRO A 96 -11.43 6.21 -0.93
C PRO A 96 -12.05 4.84 -0.61
N LEU A 97 -11.20 3.84 -0.38
CA LEU A 97 -11.67 2.54 0.09
C LEU A 97 -12.35 2.72 1.45
N ASP A 98 -13.53 2.13 1.61
CA ASP A 98 -14.23 2.11 2.88
C ASP A 98 -13.61 1.03 3.78
N PHE A 99 -12.98 1.48 4.87
CA PHE A 99 -12.38 0.60 5.87
C PHE A 99 -13.20 0.51 7.16
N SER A 100 -14.41 1.08 7.20
CA SER A 100 -15.27 1.09 8.39
C SER A 100 -15.61 -0.31 8.90
N GLY A 101 -15.66 -1.32 8.02
CA GLY A 101 -15.87 -2.72 8.40
C GLY A 101 -14.70 -3.39 9.14
N PHE A 102 -13.53 -2.75 9.20
CA PHE A 102 -12.30 -3.34 9.75
C PHE A 102 -11.86 -2.72 11.08
N VAL A 103 -12.73 -1.94 11.74
CA VAL A 103 -12.41 -1.25 13.01
C VAL A 103 -11.99 -2.24 14.11
N ASN A 104 -12.60 -3.43 14.14
CA ASN A 104 -12.34 -4.46 15.15
C ASN A 104 -11.38 -5.55 14.68
N SER A 105 -10.44 -5.21 13.78
CA SER A 105 -9.52 -6.18 13.16
C SER A 105 -8.69 -6.99 14.15
N PHE A 106 -8.55 -6.55 15.41
CA PHE A 106 -7.75 -7.23 16.44
C PHE A 106 -8.58 -7.80 17.59
N GLU A 107 -9.92 -7.77 17.51
CA GLU A 107 -10.81 -8.45 18.48
C GLU A 107 -10.85 -9.96 18.22
N THR A 108 -9.67 -10.60 18.21
CA THR A 108 -9.52 -12.03 17.97
C THR A 108 -9.05 -12.74 19.23
N PRO A 109 -9.48 -13.99 19.48
CA PRO A 109 -8.95 -14.79 20.60
C PRO A 109 -7.43 -14.95 20.57
N SER A 110 -6.82 -14.91 19.38
CA SER A 110 -5.37 -14.99 19.18
C SER A 110 -4.64 -13.74 19.66
N PHE A 111 -5.17 -12.55 19.37
CA PHE A 111 -4.61 -11.28 19.83
C PHE A 111 -4.70 -11.14 21.37
N ASN A 112 -5.80 -11.57 21.97
CA ASN A 112 -6.00 -11.49 23.43
C ASN A 112 -5.02 -12.34 24.26
N LYS A 113 -4.30 -13.28 23.64
CA LYS A 113 -3.25 -14.08 24.29
C LYS A 113 -1.89 -13.36 24.36
N PHE A 114 -1.71 -12.29 23.58
CA PHE A 114 -0.46 -11.53 23.52
C PHE A 114 -0.25 -10.61 24.74
N TYR A 115 -1.34 -10.16 25.38
CA TYR A 115 -1.32 -9.16 26.46
C TYR A 115 -1.50 -9.74 27.88
N ARG A 116 -1.14 -11.01 28.14
CA ARG A 116 -1.19 -11.57 29.50
C ARG A 116 0.09 -11.35 30.28
#